data_AF-A0AAJ1K7A8-F1
#
_entry.id   AF-A0AAJ1K7A8-F1
#
_cell.length_a   1.000
_cell.length_b   1.000
_cell.length_c   1.000
_cell.angle_alpha   90.00
_cell.angle_beta   90.00
_cell.angle_gamma   90.00
#
_symmetry.space_group_name_H-M   'P 1'
#
loop_
_entity.id
_entity.type
_entity.pdbx_description
1 polymer ?
#
loop_
_entity_poly.entity_id
_entity_poly.type
_entity_poly.pdbx_seq_one_letter_code
_entity_poly.pdbx_strand_id
1 'polypeptide(L)' 'MSSVCTCHIKPKECTYCRWKEMRVGTFGCGAAIKFPDGRMMKFHTLNMDDAHEVADALSDLVFGFEVEENETKIF' A
#
# COMPACT_ATOMS: atom_id res chain seq x y z
N MET A 1 20.16 -1.28 14.82
CA MET A 1 19.24 -2.35 14.34
C MET A 1 19.00 -2.11 12.86
N SER A 2 19.53 -2.97 11.99
CA SER A 2 19.18 -2.92 10.57
C SER A 2 17.75 -3.45 10.44
N SER A 3 16.78 -2.57 10.23
CA SER A 3 15.39 -2.96 9.96
C SER A 3 15.30 -3.49 8.53
N VAL A 4 15.91 -4.65 8.31
CA VAL A 4 15.74 -5.41 7.10
C VAL A 4 14.29 -5.89 7.15
N CYS A 5 13.42 -5.31 6.32
CA CYS A 5 12.08 -5.86 6.22
C CYS A 5 12.21 -7.32 5.75
N THR A 6 11.24 -8.17 6.06
CA THR A 6 11.20 -9.58 5.60
C THR A 6 11.32 -9.73 4.07
N CYS A 7 11.32 -8.62 3.32
CA CYS A 7 11.63 -8.47 1.90
C CYS A 7 12.90 -9.18 1.41
N HIS A 8 13.95 -9.33 2.22
CA HIS A 8 15.16 -10.04 1.77
C HIS A 8 15.04 -11.57 1.81
N ILE A 9 13.96 -12.10 2.42
CA ILE A 9 13.72 -13.55 2.52
C ILE A 9 12.75 -13.99 1.42
N LYS A 10 11.70 -13.20 1.15
CA LYS A 10 10.68 -13.51 0.13
C LYS A 10 10.18 -12.24 -0.58
N PRO A 11 10.85 -11.80 -1.65
CA PRO A 11 10.55 -10.54 -2.33
C PRO A 11 9.12 -10.45 -2.89
N LYS A 12 8.54 -11.59 -3.31
CA LYS A 12 7.18 -11.66 -3.89
C LYS A 12 6.06 -11.56 -2.85
N GLU A 13 6.32 -11.95 -1.61
CA GLU A 13 5.34 -11.88 -0.51
C GLU A 13 5.41 -10.53 0.22
N CYS A 14 6.46 -9.75 -0.03
CA CYS A 14 6.61 -8.44 0.57
C CYS A 14 5.83 -7.40 -0.24
N THR A 15 4.75 -6.88 0.35
CA THR A 15 3.97 -5.78 -0.22
C THR A 15 4.83 -4.55 -0.54
N TYR A 16 5.87 -4.26 0.27
CA TYR A 16 6.79 -3.14 -0.01
C TYR A 16 7.60 -3.32 -1.32
N CYS A 17 8.16 -4.51 -1.55
CA CYS A 17 8.94 -4.79 -2.76
C CYS A 17 8.04 -5.01 -3.98
N ARG A 18 6.91 -5.69 -3.79
CA ARG A 18 5.92 -5.96 -4.85
C ARG A 18 5.35 -4.67 -5.42
N TRP A 19 5.05 -3.70 -4.54
CA TRP A 19 4.37 -2.47 -4.92
C TRP A 19 5.31 -1.28 -5.09
N LYS A 20 6.58 -1.53 -5.39
CA LYS A 20 7.59 -0.52 -5.74
C LYS A 20 7.60 0.67 -4.77
N GLU A 21 7.71 0.37 -3.48
CA GLU A 21 7.76 1.38 -2.41
C GLU A 21 6.46 2.14 -2.12
N MET A 22 5.32 1.77 -2.74
CA MET A 22 4.01 2.25 -2.28
C MET A 22 3.76 1.84 -0.84
N ARG A 23 3.14 2.75 -0.07
CA ARG A 23 2.76 2.50 1.34
C ARG A 23 1.40 3.09 1.63
N VAL A 24 0.60 2.34 2.35
CA VAL A 24 -0.65 2.81 2.96
C VAL A 24 -0.56 2.58 4.47
N GLY A 25 -1.12 3.47 5.26
CA GLY A 25 -1.20 3.28 6.70
C GLY A 25 -1.84 4.45 7.44
N THR A 26 -2.02 4.28 8.74
CA THR A 26 -2.56 5.32 9.63
C THR A 26 -1.46 6.12 10.32
N PHE A 27 -1.80 7.31 10.78
CA PHE A 27 -0.98 8.18 11.62
C PHE A 27 -1.88 8.86 12.67
N GLY A 28 -1.28 9.58 13.63
CA GLY A 28 -2.00 10.09 14.82
C GLY A 28 -3.21 11.00 14.57
N CYS A 29 -3.47 11.41 13.33
CA CYS A 29 -4.68 12.12 12.94
C CYS A 29 -5.18 11.75 11.54
N GLY A 30 -5.07 10.47 11.16
CA GLY A 30 -5.75 9.96 9.96
C GLY A 30 -4.99 8.87 9.21
N ALA A 31 -5.17 8.81 7.89
CA ALA A 31 -4.57 7.82 7.00
C ALA A 31 -3.78 8.47 5.87
N ALA A 32 -2.77 7.77 5.36
CA ALA A 32 -1.92 8.27 4.29
C ALA A 32 -1.56 7.19 3.29
N ILE A 33 -1.39 7.61 2.04
CA ILE A 33 -0.79 6.84 0.97
C ILE A 33 0.47 7.56 0.47
N LYS A 34 1.57 6.82 0.34
CA LYS A 34 2.81 7.25 -0.30
C LYS A 34 2.95 6.53 -1.64
N PHE A 35 3.12 7.30 -2.70
CA PHE A 35 3.36 6.81 -4.06
C PHE A 35 4.86 6.52 -4.30
N PRO A 36 5.22 5.72 -5.33
CA PRO A 36 6.62 5.40 -5.65
C PRO A 36 7.47 6.61 -5.98
N ASP A 37 6.85 7.65 -6.54
CA ASP A 37 7.50 8.93 -6.87
C ASP A 37 7.77 9.81 -5.64
N GLY A 38 7.45 9.33 -4.44
CA GLY A 38 7.63 10.03 -3.19
C GLY A 38 6.49 10.97 -2.83
N ARG A 39 5.50 11.20 -3.71
CA ARG A 39 4.31 11.98 -3.35
C ARG A 39 3.53 11.27 -2.26
N MET A 40 2.89 12.07 -1.41
CA MET A 40 2.09 11.58 -0.29
C MET A 40 0.75 12.30 -0.28
N MET A 41 -0.32 11.52 -0.11
CA MET A 41 -1.66 12.05 0.12
C MET A 41 -2.08 11.65 1.55
N LYS A 42 -2.67 12.61 2.27
CA LYS A 42 -3.10 12.44 3.66
C LYS A 42 -4.58 12.75 3.78
N PHE A 43 -5.29 11.88 4.48
CA PHE A 43 -6.70 11.98 4.80
C PHE A 43 -6.79 12.22 6.31
N HIS A 44 -7.17 13.43 6.71
CA HIS A 44 -7.19 13.81 8.11
C HIS A 44 -8.53 13.45 8.76
N THR A 45 -8.46 12.79 9.90
CA THR A 45 -9.60 12.54 10.78
C THR A 45 -9.13 12.47 12.22
N LEU A 46 -9.97 12.89 13.16
CA LEU A 46 -9.72 12.73 14.59
C LEU A 46 -10.28 11.40 15.12
N ASN A 47 -11.06 10.69 14.31
CA ASN A 47 -11.57 9.36 14.62
C ASN A 47 -10.62 8.31 14.02
N MET A 48 -10.02 7.48 14.88
CA MET A 48 -9.10 6.45 14.44
C MET A 48 -9.78 5.27 13.76
N ASP A 49 -11.06 5.01 14.06
CA ASP A 49 -11.81 3.96 13.37
C ASP A 49 -11.99 4.32 11.88
N ASP A 50 -12.39 5.57 11.60
CA ASP A 50 -12.45 6.09 10.22
C ASP A 50 -11.07 6.06 9.55
N ALA A 51 -10.00 6.35 10.30
CA ALA A 51 -8.64 6.28 9.76
C ALA A 51 -8.26 4.85 9.35
N HIS A 52 -8.64 3.85 10.15
CA HIS A 52 -8.44 2.45 9.84
C HIS A 52 -9.24 2.03 8.61
N GLU A 53 -10.53 2.38 8.54
CA GLU A 53 -11.37 2.09 7.36
C GLU A 53 -10.81 2.70 6.08
N VAL A 54 -10.35 3.96 6.14
CA VAL A 54 -9.72 4.62 4.97
C VAL A 54 -8.41 3.94 4.59
N ALA A 55 -7.58 3.54 5.55
CA ALA A 55 -6.33 2.83 5.26
C ALA A 55 -6.58 1.44 4.65
N ASP A 56 -7.62 0.73 5.09
CA ASP A 56 -8.02 -0.56 4.52
C ASP A 56 -8.56 -0.37 3.09
N ALA A 57 -9.46 0.58 2.87
CA ALA A 57 -9.98 0.89 1.53
C ALA A 57 -8.88 1.33 0.55
N LEU A 58 -7.90 2.12 1.01
CA LEU A 58 -6.73 2.50 0.22
C LEU A 58 -5.82 1.30 -0.05
N SER A 59 -5.68 0.38 0.90
CA SER A 59 -4.91 -0.84 0.72
C SER A 59 -5.59 -1.75 -0.30
N ASP A 60 -6.89 -1.93 -0.24
CA ASP A 60 -7.66 -2.71 -1.21
C ASP A 60 -7.65 -2.07 -2.60
N LEU A 61 -7.73 -0.73 -2.69
CA LEU A 61 -7.59 -0.05 -3.96
C LEU A 61 -6.19 -0.28 -4.55
N VAL A 62 -5.13 -0.09 -3.77
CA VAL A 62 -3.75 -0.18 -4.28
C VAL A 62 -3.34 -1.63 -4.55
N PHE A 63 -3.72 -2.55 -3.68
CA PHE A 63 -3.28 -3.95 -3.71
C PHE A 63 -4.29 -4.90 -4.37
N GLY A 64 -5.57 -4.53 -4.43
CA GLY A 64 -6.65 -5.31 -5.03
C GLY A 64 -6.74 -5.19 -6.54
N PHE A 65 -6.12 -4.19 -7.17
CA PHE A 65 -6.00 -4.12 -8.64
C PHE A 65 -5.05 -5.18 -9.25
N GLU A 66 -4.45 -6.07 -8.45
CA GLU A 66 -3.65 -7.20 -8.94
C GLU A 66 -4.47 -8.47 -9.27
N VAL A 67 -5.72 -8.32 -9.68
CA VAL A 67 -6.54 -9.39 -10.27
C VAL A 67 -7.12 -8.92 -11.61
N GLU A 68 -6.28 -8.88 -12.65
CA GLU A 68 -6.56 -9.26 -14.05
C GLU A 68 -5.36 -8.88 -14.96
N GLU A 69 -4.23 -9.59 -14.80
CA GLU A 69 -3.26 -9.75 -15.90
C GLU A 69 -3.29 -11.23 -16.35
N ASN A 70 -4.34 -11.59 -17.09
CA ASN A 70 -4.47 -12.77 -17.98
C ASN A 70 -5.81 -12.54 -18.72
N GLU A 71 -5.94 -12.34 -20.03
CA GLU A 71 -5.12 -12.72 -21.18
C GLU A 71 -5.28 -11.66 -22.30
N THR A 72 -4.20 -10.99 -22.72
CA THR A 72 -4.16 -10.38 -24.06
C THR A 72 -3.31 -11.26 -24.96
N LYS A 73 -3.91 -12.35 -25.46
CA LYS A 73 -3.40 -13.05 -26.65
C LYS A 73 -3.68 -12.15 -27.85
N ILE A 74 -2.66 -11.44 -28.33
CA ILE A 74 -2.67 -10.79 -29.63
C ILE A 74 -2.36 -11.89 -30.66
N PHE A 75 -3.38 -12.31 -31.42
CA PHE A 75 -3.21 -13.00 -32.70
C PHE A 75 -3.25 -11.95 -33.82
#